data_AF-A0A356E608-F1
#
_entry.id   AF-A0A356E608-F1
#
_cell.length_a   1.000
_cell.length_b   1.000
_cell.length_c   1.000
_cell.angle_alpha   90.00
_cell.angle_beta   90.00
_cell.angle_gamma   90.00
#
_symmetry.space_group_name_H-M   'P 1'
#
loop_
_entity.id
_entity.type
_entity.pdbx_description
1 polymer ?
#
loop_
_entity_poly.entity_id
_entity_poly.type
_entity_poly.pdbx_seq_one_letter_code
_entity_poly.pdbx_strand_id
1 'polypeptide(L)'
;KTARAESPYVSKVSAGLSAVYEEVLIVATDGTLATDIRPLIQLSVSVLVEKDGQRELGRAGTGGRFALDWLLEPYQGESRAVYFAKEAVRQALVNLNAQAAPSGLMPVILGAGWPGVLLHEAVGHGLEGDFNRKETSLFSGKIGQLVTSPLCTIVDDGTLQDRRGSLTVDDEGVPSQR
;
A
#
# COMPACT_ATOMS: atom_id res chain seq x y z
N LYS A 1 1.96 7.45 23.18
CA LYS A 1 1.95 6.73 24.48
C LYS A 1 2.03 5.22 24.27
N THR A 2 1.09 4.62 23.51
CA THR A 2 1.05 3.18 23.18
C THR A 2 2.41 2.60 22.81
N ALA A 3 3.03 3.07 21.71
CA ALA A 3 4.31 2.52 21.26
C ALA A 3 5.41 2.50 22.33
N ARG A 4 5.51 3.56 23.15
CA ARG A 4 6.51 3.63 24.23
C ARG A 4 6.23 2.66 25.39
N ALA A 5 4.99 2.22 25.55
CA ALA A 5 4.59 1.27 26.59
C ALA A 5 4.82 -0.20 26.18
N GLU A 6 4.92 -0.48 24.88
CA GLU A 6 5.10 -1.85 24.36
C GLU A 6 6.48 -2.45 24.67
N SER A 7 7.51 -1.62 24.80
CA SER A 7 8.86 -2.09 25.09
C SER A 7 9.74 -1.00 25.72
N PRO A 8 10.57 -1.33 26.72
CA PRO A 8 11.53 -0.37 27.28
C PRO A 8 12.62 0.04 26.28
N TYR A 9 12.80 -0.71 25.19
CA TYR A 9 13.80 -0.40 24.15
C TYR A 9 13.33 0.71 23.19
N VAL A 10 12.07 1.15 23.25
CA VAL A 10 11.58 2.23 22.38
C VAL A 10 12.21 3.57 22.78
N SER A 11 13.13 4.06 21.95
CA SER A 11 13.85 5.31 22.18
C SER A 11 13.13 6.50 21.52
N LYS A 12 12.70 6.35 20.25
CA LYS A 12 12.00 7.40 19.50
C LYS A 12 10.74 6.87 18.84
N VAL A 13 9.74 7.74 18.78
CA VAL A 13 8.49 7.50 18.06
C VAL A 13 8.20 8.75 17.24
N SER A 14 7.98 8.57 15.94
CA SER A 14 7.44 9.59 15.04
C SER A 14 6.11 9.09 14.51
N ALA A 15 5.09 9.92 14.59
CA ALA A 15 3.77 9.63 14.02
C ALA A 15 3.36 10.82 13.16
N GLY A 16 3.01 10.54 11.90
CA GLY A 16 2.53 11.53 10.95
C GLY A 16 1.12 11.18 10.51
N LEU A 17 0.26 12.19 10.45
CA LEU A 17 -1.08 12.10 9.89
C LEU A 17 -1.15 13.05 8.70
N SER A 18 -1.54 12.52 7.55
CA SER A 18 -1.87 13.29 6.35
C SER A 18 -3.36 13.11 6.04
N ALA A 19 -4.01 14.19 5.65
CA ALA A 19 -5.39 14.20 5.20
C ALA A 19 -5.51 15.15 4.01
N VAL A 20 -6.14 14.68 2.95
CA VAL A 20 -6.40 15.42 1.72
C VAL A 20 -7.89 15.36 1.45
N TYR A 21 -8.43 16.49 1.00
CA TYR A 21 -9.74 16.60 0.41
C TYR A 21 -9.56 17.30 -0.93
N GLU A 22 -9.93 16.62 -1.99
CA GLU A 22 -9.73 17.06 -3.37
C GLU A 22 -11.06 17.00 -4.11
N GLU A 23 -11.38 18.07 -4.85
CA GLU A 23 -12.53 18.13 -5.75
C GLU A 23 -12.02 18.29 -7.18
N VAL A 24 -12.54 17.49 -8.10
CA VAL A 24 -12.10 17.45 -9.50
C VAL A 24 -13.30 17.67 -10.42
N LEU A 25 -13.09 18.45 -11.47
CA LEU A 25 -14.01 18.64 -12.59
C LEU A 25 -13.23 18.39 -13.89
N ILE A 26 -13.70 17.44 -14.69
CA ILE A 26 -13.14 17.09 -15.99
C ILE A 26 -14.11 17.54 -17.07
N VAL A 27 -13.61 18.32 -18.03
CA VAL A 27 -14.37 18.74 -19.23
C VAL A 27 -13.47 18.54 -20.45
N ALA A 28 -13.92 17.75 -21.42
CA ALA A 28 -13.15 17.43 -22.62
C ALA A 28 -13.92 17.68 -23.93
N THR A 29 -13.18 17.79 -25.03
CA THR A 29 -13.73 18.12 -26.37
C THR A 29 -14.59 17.01 -26.97
N ASP A 30 -14.48 15.78 -26.48
CA ASP A 30 -15.32 14.65 -26.87
C ASP A 30 -16.71 14.67 -26.19
N GLY A 31 -16.97 15.68 -25.35
CA GLY A 31 -18.21 15.85 -24.62
C GLY A 31 -18.18 15.30 -23.19
N THR A 32 -17.04 14.76 -22.73
CA THR A 32 -16.89 14.29 -21.35
C THR A 32 -17.10 15.43 -20.36
N LEU A 33 -17.97 15.19 -19.38
CA LEU A 33 -18.20 16.04 -18.22
C LEU A 33 -18.33 15.14 -16.99
N ALA A 34 -17.33 15.17 -16.11
CA ALA A 34 -17.27 14.33 -14.93
C ALA A 34 -16.76 15.11 -13.72
N THR A 35 -17.13 14.65 -12.53
CA THR A 35 -16.67 15.23 -11.26
C THR A 35 -16.35 14.13 -10.26
N ASP A 36 -15.42 14.39 -9.34
CA ASP A 36 -15.12 13.49 -8.24
C ASP A 36 -14.78 14.27 -6.96
N ILE A 37 -15.05 13.63 -5.81
CA ILE A 37 -14.65 14.12 -4.48
C ILE A 37 -13.80 13.03 -3.84
N ARG A 38 -12.54 13.35 -3.59
CA ARG A 38 -11.48 12.39 -3.29
C ARG A 38 -10.90 12.63 -1.90
N PRO A 39 -11.57 12.21 -0.82
CA PRO A 39 -10.95 12.22 0.50
C PRO A 39 -9.83 11.18 0.53
N LEU A 40 -8.74 11.47 1.24
CA LEU A 40 -7.67 10.52 1.48
C LEU A 40 -7.00 10.82 2.81
N ILE A 41 -6.93 9.82 3.69
CA ILE A 41 -6.19 9.91 4.94
C ILE A 41 -5.07 8.88 4.98
N GLN A 42 -4.01 9.21 5.71
CA GLN A 42 -2.89 8.31 5.96
C GLN A 42 -2.27 8.57 7.33
N LEU A 43 -2.27 7.54 8.17
CA LEU A 43 -1.48 7.46 9.38
C LEU A 43 -0.19 6.68 9.09
N SER A 44 0.95 7.28 9.44
CA SER A 44 2.26 6.62 9.38
C SER A 44 2.92 6.67 10.76
N VAL A 45 3.36 5.52 11.26
CA VAL A 45 4.08 5.40 12.53
C VAL A 45 5.45 4.81 12.28
N SER A 46 6.47 5.46 12.81
CA SER A 46 7.85 4.99 12.79
C SER A 46 8.41 4.95 14.21
N VAL A 47 9.00 3.81 14.57
CA VAL A 47 9.55 3.54 15.89
C VAL A 47 11.01 3.18 15.76
N LEU A 48 11.86 3.82 16.55
CA LEU A 48 13.26 3.43 16.75
C LEU A 48 13.38 2.69 18.08
N VAL A 49 13.98 1.50 18.05
CA VAL A 49 14.36 0.74 19.25
C VAL A 49 15.87 0.74 19.41
N GLU A 50 16.34 0.74 20.67
CA GLU A 50 17.75 0.65 21.01
C GLU A 50 17.97 -0.34 22.15
N LYS A 51 18.90 -1.27 21.96
CA LYS A 51 19.32 -2.25 22.97
C LYS A 51 20.81 -2.55 22.79
N ASP A 52 21.58 -2.47 23.87
CA ASP A 52 23.01 -2.82 23.90
C ASP A 52 23.83 -2.13 22.79
N GLY A 53 23.49 -0.87 22.47
CA GLY A 53 24.12 -0.06 21.42
C GLY A 53 23.64 -0.34 19.99
N GLN A 54 22.84 -1.39 19.78
CA GLN A 54 22.20 -1.67 18.48
C GLN A 54 20.89 -0.88 18.34
N ARG A 55 20.65 -0.37 17.13
CA ARG A 55 19.46 0.44 16.81
C ARG A 55 18.77 -0.09 15.58
N GLU A 56 17.47 -0.30 15.70
CA GLU A 56 16.65 -0.75 14.58
C GLU A 56 15.34 0.00 14.48
N LEU A 57 14.79 0.02 13.27
CA LEU A 57 13.60 0.80 12.95
C LEU A 57 12.45 -0.10 12.47
N GLY A 58 11.26 0.19 12.96
CA GLY A 58 10.01 -0.39 12.49
C GLY A 58 9.05 0.68 11.98
N ARG A 59 8.25 0.31 10.98
CA ARG A 59 7.22 1.16 10.41
C ARG A 59 5.94 0.38 10.27
N ALA A 60 4.83 1.07 10.51
CA ALA A 60 3.52 0.58 10.19
C ALA A 60 2.59 1.77 9.94
N GLY A 61 1.54 1.56 9.17
CA GLY A 61 0.64 2.63 8.80
C GLY A 61 -0.61 2.11 8.13
N THR A 62 -1.58 2.98 8.01
CA THR A 62 -2.87 2.67 7.40
C THR A 62 -3.49 3.93 6.83
N GLY A 63 -4.51 3.76 6.01
CA GLY A 63 -5.17 4.85 5.33
C GLY A 63 -6.09 4.35 4.24
N GLY A 64 -6.68 5.30 3.53
CA GLY A 64 -7.71 5.06 2.53
C GLY A 64 -8.59 6.28 2.39
N ARG A 65 -9.68 6.12 1.65
CA ARG A 65 -10.60 7.20 1.34
C ARG A 65 -11.70 7.29 2.40
N PHE A 66 -11.29 7.67 3.62
CA PHE A 66 -12.16 7.72 4.79
C PHE A 66 -12.11 9.11 5.46
N ALA A 67 -13.06 9.35 6.36
CA ALA A 67 -12.95 10.39 7.37
C ALA A 67 -11.95 9.98 8.47
N LEU A 68 -11.44 10.97 9.23
CA LEU A 68 -10.36 10.77 10.21
C LEU A 68 -10.75 9.88 11.40
N ASP A 69 -12.02 9.88 11.79
CA ASP A 69 -12.58 9.07 12.88
C ASP A 69 -12.47 7.56 12.59
N TRP A 70 -12.38 7.16 11.33
CA TRP A 70 -12.07 5.78 10.93
C TRP A 70 -10.79 5.23 11.58
N LEU A 71 -9.81 6.08 11.90
CA LEU A 71 -8.59 5.67 12.61
C LEU A 71 -8.83 5.28 14.07
N LEU A 72 -9.94 5.74 14.66
CA LEU A 72 -10.33 5.48 16.05
C LEU A 72 -11.24 4.25 16.18
N GLU A 73 -11.87 3.82 15.10
CA GLU A 73 -12.70 2.63 15.06
C GLU A 73 -11.91 1.34 15.39
N PRO A 74 -12.60 0.30 15.92
CA PRO A 74 -11.98 -0.97 16.27
C PRO A 74 -11.40 -1.74 15.06
N TYR A 75 -10.22 -2.31 15.27
CA TYR A 75 -9.52 -3.24 14.39
C TYR A 75 -8.68 -4.19 15.24
N GLN A 76 -8.93 -5.49 15.11
CA GLN A 76 -8.29 -6.53 15.94
C GLN A 76 -8.38 -6.28 17.46
N GLY A 77 -9.51 -5.75 17.93
CA GLY A 77 -9.79 -5.56 19.36
C GLY A 77 -9.33 -4.23 19.97
N GLU A 78 -8.73 -3.34 19.18
CA GLU A 78 -8.31 -1.99 19.62
C GLU A 78 -8.54 -0.96 18.50
N SER A 79 -8.41 0.35 18.75
CA SER A 79 -8.50 1.32 17.65
C SER A 79 -7.38 1.10 16.63
N ARG A 80 -7.63 1.32 15.33
CA ARG A 80 -6.60 1.19 14.26
C ARG A 80 -5.31 1.94 14.60
N ALA A 81 -5.41 3.18 15.08
CA ALA A 81 -4.23 3.97 15.43
C ALA A 81 -3.34 3.30 16.50
N VAL A 82 -3.96 2.65 17.50
CA VAL A 82 -3.25 1.91 18.55
C VAL A 82 -2.64 0.64 17.98
N TYR A 83 -3.39 -0.13 17.19
CA TYR A 83 -2.89 -1.34 16.54
C TYR A 83 -1.63 -1.07 15.70
N PHE A 84 -1.68 -0.07 14.81
CA PHE A 84 -0.54 0.26 13.95
C PHE A 84 0.64 0.86 14.75
N ALA A 85 0.39 1.51 15.88
CA ALA A 85 1.48 1.92 16.77
C ALA A 85 2.21 0.72 17.38
N LYS A 86 1.48 -0.34 17.78
CA LYS A 86 2.07 -1.58 18.29
C LYS A 86 2.77 -2.38 17.19
N GLU A 87 2.18 -2.45 16.00
CA GLU A 87 2.78 -3.14 14.87
C GLU A 87 4.12 -2.51 14.45
N ALA A 88 4.24 -1.19 14.49
CA ALA A 88 5.51 -0.52 14.25
C ALA A 88 6.60 -0.92 15.27
N VAL A 89 6.23 -1.09 16.56
CA VAL A 89 7.16 -1.59 17.59
C VAL A 89 7.53 -3.05 17.30
N ARG A 90 6.54 -3.89 16.97
CA ARG A 90 6.77 -5.31 16.67
C ARG A 90 7.75 -5.48 15.51
N GLN A 91 7.59 -4.72 14.43
CA GLN A 91 8.51 -4.70 13.29
C GLN A 91 9.93 -4.29 13.71
N ALA A 92 10.06 -3.24 14.52
CA ALA A 92 11.36 -2.76 15.00
C ALA A 92 12.08 -3.84 15.84
N LEU A 93 11.35 -4.54 16.70
CA LEU A 93 11.89 -5.61 17.54
C LEU A 93 12.24 -6.87 16.74
N VAL A 94 11.49 -7.19 15.68
CA VAL A 94 11.86 -8.27 14.75
C VAL A 94 13.19 -7.95 14.08
N ASN A 95 13.34 -6.72 13.57
CA ASN A 95 14.58 -6.27 12.93
C ASN A 95 15.77 -6.31 13.90
N LEU A 96 15.56 -5.89 15.16
CA LEU A 96 16.60 -5.89 16.19
C LEU A 96 17.17 -7.29 16.49
N ASN A 97 16.40 -8.35 16.25
CA ASN A 97 16.83 -9.74 16.45
C ASN A 97 17.16 -10.47 15.15
N ALA A 98 17.10 -9.79 14.00
CA ALA A 98 17.32 -10.40 12.71
C ALA A 98 18.80 -10.77 12.51
N GLN A 99 19.02 -11.89 11.84
CA GLN A 99 20.35 -12.34 11.42
C GLN A 99 20.52 -12.16 9.90
N ALA A 100 21.72 -12.38 9.40
CA ALA A 100 21.98 -12.35 7.97
C ALA A 100 21.06 -13.33 7.22
N ALA A 101 20.39 -12.83 6.19
CA ALA A 101 19.57 -13.66 5.31
C ALA A 101 20.47 -14.57 4.42
N PRO A 102 20.01 -15.78 4.05
CA PRO A 102 20.72 -16.64 3.12
C PRO A 102 20.77 -16.04 1.71
N SER A 103 21.80 -16.41 0.92
CA SER A 103 22.00 -15.94 -0.46
C SER A 103 21.85 -17.08 -1.48
N GLY A 104 21.22 -16.79 -2.62
CA GLY A 104 21.09 -17.72 -3.75
C GLY A 104 19.64 -17.93 -4.18
N LEU A 105 19.44 -18.76 -5.21
CA LEU A 105 18.10 -19.16 -5.64
C LEU A 105 17.49 -20.11 -4.61
N MET A 106 16.31 -19.74 -4.10
CA MET A 106 15.58 -20.54 -3.12
C MET A 106 14.06 -20.34 -3.28
N PRO A 107 13.24 -21.30 -2.83
CA PRO A 107 11.82 -21.09 -2.70
C PRO A 107 11.51 -19.95 -1.71
N VAL A 108 10.57 -19.08 -2.06
CA VAL A 108 10.12 -17.97 -1.22
C VAL A 108 8.61 -18.05 -1.04
N ILE A 109 8.16 -17.93 0.21
CA ILE A 109 6.74 -17.83 0.54
C ILE A 109 6.44 -16.36 0.86
N LEU A 110 5.54 -15.76 0.10
CA LEU A 110 5.08 -14.39 0.34
C LEU A 110 3.80 -14.40 1.17
N GLY A 111 3.76 -13.55 2.20
CA GLY A 111 2.54 -13.31 2.96
C GLY A 111 1.48 -12.58 2.11
N ALA A 112 0.23 -12.62 2.56
CA ALA A 112 -0.85 -11.88 1.92
C ALA A 112 -0.73 -10.35 2.12
N GLY A 113 -1.37 -9.57 1.26
CA GLY A 113 -1.45 -8.11 1.37
C GLY A 113 -0.30 -7.39 0.66
N TRP A 114 0.43 -6.54 1.39
CA TRP A 114 1.49 -5.69 0.82
C TRP A 114 2.59 -6.42 0.03
N PRO A 115 2.99 -7.67 0.34
CA PRO A 115 3.91 -8.42 -0.53
C PRO A 115 3.41 -8.62 -1.97
N GLY A 116 2.14 -8.31 -2.25
CA GLY A 116 1.59 -8.16 -3.59
C GLY A 116 2.28 -7.08 -4.46
N VAL A 117 3.20 -6.28 -3.91
CA VAL A 117 4.19 -5.50 -4.69
C VAL A 117 4.86 -6.36 -5.77
N LEU A 118 5.06 -7.67 -5.52
CA LEU A 118 5.53 -8.60 -6.56
C LEU A 118 4.69 -8.48 -7.85
N LEU A 119 3.37 -8.42 -7.73
CA LEU A 119 2.48 -8.35 -8.89
C LEU A 119 2.60 -7.00 -9.60
N HIS A 120 2.70 -5.90 -8.82
CA HIS A 120 2.86 -4.54 -9.34
C HIS A 120 4.12 -4.42 -10.21
N GLU A 121 5.25 -4.91 -9.70
CA GLU A 121 6.53 -4.80 -10.41
C GLU A 121 6.68 -5.84 -11.52
N ALA A 122 6.32 -7.10 -11.25
CA ALA A 122 6.58 -8.19 -12.20
C ALA A 122 5.69 -8.14 -13.44
N VAL A 123 4.44 -7.65 -13.29
CA VAL A 123 3.50 -7.58 -14.40
C VAL A 123 2.75 -6.26 -14.50
N GLY A 124 2.45 -5.57 -13.38
CA GLY A 124 1.60 -4.37 -13.37
C GLY A 124 2.07 -3.29 -14.35
N HIS A 125 3.25 -2.71 -14.11
CA HIS A 125 3.83 -1.72 -15.02
C HIS A 125 4.04 -2.26 -16.44
N GLY A 126 4.44 -3.53 -16.58
CA GLY A 126 4.63 -4.15 -17.89
C GLY A 126 3.35 -4.26 -18.72
N LEU A 127 2.18 -4.21 -18.10
CA LEU A 127 0.88 -4.28 -18.74
C LEU A 127 0.24 -2.91 -18.97
N GLU A 128 0.89 -1.81 -18.57
CA GLU A 128 0.43 -0.46 -18.88
C GLU A 128 0.43 -0.22 -20.41
N GLY A 129 -0.66 0.38 -20.90
CA GLY A 129 -0.97 0.42 -22.32
C GLY A 129 0.01 1.24 -23.16
N ASP A 130 0.68 2.22 -22.57
CA ASP A 130 1.57 3.12 -23.29
C ASP A 130 2.87 2.41 -23.74
N PHE A 131 3.43 1.53 -22.90
CA PHE A 131 4.57 0.66 -23.24
C PHE A 131 4.21 -0.41 -24.26
N ASN A 132 3.03 -1.01 -24.12
CA ASN A 132 2.56 -2.05 -25.05
C ASN A 132 2.28 -1.47 -26.44
N ARG A 133 1.68 -0.27 -26.51
CA ARG A 133 1.48 0.46 -27.77
C ARG A 133 2.79 0.92 -28.42
N LYS A 134 3.84 1.19 -27.62
CA LYS A 134 5.19 1.51 -28.11
C LYS A 134 6.04 0.27 -28.43
N GLU A 135 5.52 -0.93 -28.17
CA GLU A 135 6.24 -2.20 -28.30
C GLU A 135 7.52 -2.30 -27.45
N THR A 136 7.60 -1.54 -26.34
CA THR A 136 8.76 -1.54 -25.43
C THR A 136 8.59 -2.47 -24.25
N SER A 137 7.37 -2.95 -24.00
CA SER A 137 7.09 -3.93 -22.95
C SER A 137 7.43 -5.35 -23.41
N LEU A 138 7.91 -6.18 -22.48
CA LEU A 138 8.03 -7.64 -22.65
C LEU A 138 6.67 -8.30 -23.01
N PHE A 139 5.57 -7.67 -22.63
CA PHE A 139 4.20 -8.17 -22.83
C PHE A 139 3.56 -7.73 -24.16
N SER A 140 4.27 -6.95 -24.98
CA SER A 140 3.76 -6.47 -26.27
C SER A 140 3.41 -7.63 -27.20
N GLY A 141 2.19 -7.66 -27.73
CA GLY A 141 1.70 -8.74 -28.59
C GLY A 141 1.49 -10.09 -27.90
N LYS A 142 1.43 -10.12 -26.56
CA LYS A 142 1.25 -11.35 -25.76
C LYS A 142 -0.19 -11.64 -25.33
N ILE A 143 -1.17 -10.87 -25.80
CA ILE A 143 -2.59 -11.15 -25.56
C ILE A 143 -2.92 -12.56 -26.07
N GLY A 144 -3.54 -13.37 -25.21
CA GLY A 144 -3.88 -14.76 -25.49
C GLY A 144 -2.75 -15.78 -25.25
N GLN A 145 -1.57 -15.35 -24.81
CA GLN A 145 -0.46 -16.23 -24.43
C GLN A 145 -0.43 -16.49 -22.93
N LEU A 146 0.12 -17.64 -22.54
CA LEU A 146 0.35 -17.97 -21.13
C LEU A 146 1.58 -17.20 -20.63
N VAL A 147 1.37 -16.18 -19.80
CA VAL A 147 2.42 -15.29 -19.25
C VAL A 147 2.69 -15.50 -17.75
N THR A 148 1.86 -16.28 -17.08
CA THR A 148 2.00 -16.67 -15.67
C THR A 148 1.66 -18.15 -15.47
N SER A 149 1.87 -18.67 -14.26
CA SER A 149 1.30 -19.98 -13.87
C SER A 149 -0.22 -20.00 -14.09
N PRO A 150 -0.82 -21.15 -14.49
CA PRO A 150 -2.27 -21.29 -14.61
C PRO A 150 -3.02 -21.16 -13.27
N LEU A 151 -2.30 -21.14 -12.14
CA LEU A 151 -2.87 -20.89 -10.82
C LEU A 151 -3.12 -19.40 -10.55
N CYS A 152 -2.63 -18.51 -11.42
CA CYS A 152 -2.68 -17.07 -11.19
C CYS A 152 -3.81 -16.43 -12.01
N THR A 153 -4.60 -15.60 -11.35
CA THR A 153 -5.47 -14.60 -11.98
C THR A 153 -5.16 -13.27 -11.34
N ILE A 154 -4.79 -12.28 -12.15
CA ILE A 154 -4.37 -10.96 -11.70
C ILE A 154 -5.36 -9.96 -12.28
N VAL A 155 -5.84 -9.04 -11.44
CA VAL A 155 -6.78 -7.99 -11.80
C VAL A 155 -6.25 -6.65 -11.29
N ASP A 156 -6.49 -5.59 -12.05
CA ASP A 156 -6.42 -4.22 -11.57
C ASP A 156 -7.86 -3.74 -11.35
N ASP A 157 -8.20 -3.36 -10.12
CA ASP A 157 -9.59 -3.11 -9.71
C ASP A 157 -9.73 -1.77 -9.02
N GLY A 158 -10.11 -0.76 -9.81
CA GLY A 158 -10.36 0.59 -9.35
C GLY A 158 -11.70 0.76 -8.61
N THR A 159 -12.57 -0.27 -8.59
CA THR A 159 -13.96 -0.17 -8.10
C THR A 159 -14.13 -0.44 -6.61
N LEU A 160 -13.05 -0.84 -5.93
CA LEU A 160 -13.12 -1.21 -4.52
C LEU A 160 -13.43 -0.01 -3.61
N GLN A 161 -14.56 -0.09 -2.90
CA GLN A 161 -15.00 0.97 -1.99
C GLN A 161 -13.93 1.32 -0.94
N ASP A 162 -13.76 2.63 -0.72
CA ASP A 162 -12.89 3.30 0.25
C ASP A 162 -11.39 2.96 0.18
N ARG A 163 -10.95 2.22 -0.85
CA ARG A 163 -9.52 1.88 -1.01
C ARG A 163 -8.73 3.10 -1.47
N ARG A 164 -7.49 3.18 -0.98
CA ARG A 164 -6.53 4.24 -1.35
C ARG A 164 -6.32 4.36 -2.86
N GLY A 165 -6.24 3.23 -3.56
CA GLY A 165 -5.97 3.18 -5.01
C GLY A 165 -7.20 3.31 -5.90
N SER A 166 -8.40 3.29 -5.32
CA SER A 166 -9.65 3.35 -6.09
C SER A 166 -10.02 4.78 -6.44
N LEU A 167 -10.81 4.95 -7.49
CA LEU A 167 -11.29 6.24 -8.01
C LEU A 167 -12.76 6.09 -8.42
N THR A 168 -13.59 7.12 -8.26
CA THR A 168 -14.94 7.10 -8.85
C THR A 168 -14.82 7.19 -10.37
N VAL A 169 -14.05 8.17 -10.82
CA VAL A 169 -13.60 8.37 -12.20
C VAL A 169 -12.10 8.65 -12.20
N ASP A 170 -11.40 8.17 -13.21
CA ASP A 170 -10.01 8.54 -13.44
C ASP A 170 -9.87 10.03 -13.83
N ASP A 171 -8.63 10.46 -14.06
CA ASP A 171 -8.34 11.86 -14.38
C ASP A 171 -8.70 12.25 -15.82
N GLU A 172 -9.22 11.32 -16.61
CA GLU A 172 -9.85 11.56 -17.91
C GLU A 172 -11.39 11.53 -17.83
N GLY A 173 -11.96 11.26 -16.65
CA GLY A 173 -13.40 11.19 -16.41
C GLY A 173 -14.04 9.83 -16.69
N VAL A 174 -13.22 8.78 -16.89
CA VAL A 174 -13.69 7.42 -17.15
C VAL A 174 -14.00 6.71 -15.82
N PRO A 175 -15.20 6.14 -15.63
CA PRO A 175 -15.51 5.35 -14.44
C PRO A 175 -14.53 4.18 -14.25
N SER A 176 -14.08 3.97 -13.01
CA SER A 176 -13.16 2.86 -12.71
C SER A 176 -13.75 1.49 -13.04
N GLN A 177 -12.87 0.54 -13.34
CA GLN A 177 -13.20 -0.80 -13.81
C GLN A 177 -12.48 -1.89 -13.02
N ARG A 178 -12.88 -3.15 -13.28
CA ARG A 178 -12.28 -4.38 -12.79
C ARG A 178 -11.83 -5.26 -13.96
#